data_AF-A0A0N0V3M8-F1
#
_entry.id   AF-A0A0N0V3M8-F1
#
_cell.length_a   1.000
_cell.length_b   1.000
_cell.length_c   1.000
_cell.angle_alpha   90.00
_cell.angle_beta   90.00
_cell.angle_gamma   90.00
#
_symmetry.space_group_name_H-M   'P 1'
#
loop_
_entity.id
_entity.type
_entity.pdbx_description
1 polymer ?
#
loop_
_entity_poly.entity_id
_entity_poly.type
_entity_poly.pdbx_seq_one_letter_code
_entity_poly.pdbx_strand_id
1 'polypeptide(L)'
;MTKAITTAWPRPPAALTASRLGEPPNGARVTVAGLVILRQRPGTAKGVIFITLEDESGVVNVIVWRKLYEAFRRAVIAGRLLRVTGRIQRENNVTHLIAERVDDISPMLDSLLVPQDS
;
A
#
# COMPACT_ATOMS: atom_id res chain seq x y z
N MET A 1 -9.03 -28.23 25.94
CA MET A 1 -7.90 -27.73 25.12
C MET A 1 -8.46 -27.21 23.81
N THR A 2 -8.51 -25.90 23.61
CA THR A 2 -8.61 -25.29 22.27
C THR A 2 -7.83 -23.98 22.33
N LYS A 3 -6.62 -23.97 21.78
CA LYS A 3 -5.80 -22.76 21.67
C LYS A 3 -6.50 -21.88 20.63
N ALA A 4 -7.03 -20.73 21.02
CA ALA A 4 -7.54 -19.74 20.08
C ALA A 4 -6.43 -19.40 19.09
N ILE A 5 -6.65 -19.66 17.80
CA ILE A 5 -5.74 -19.24 16.75
C ILE A 5 -5.93 -17.72 16.63
N THR A 6 -5.15 -16.95 17.38
CA THR A 6 -5.08 -15.51 17.21
C THR A 6 -4.37 -15.22 15.90
N THR A 7 -5.08 -15.24 14.77
CA THR A 7 -4.53 -14.81 13.48
C THR A 7 -4.43 -13.28 13.48
N ALA A 8 -3.47 -12.75 14.25
CA ALA A 8 -3.16 -11.34 14.24
C ALA A 8 -2.46 -11.02 12.90
N TRP A 9 -3.02 -10.09 12.13
CA TRP A 9 -2.35 -9.57 10.95
C TRP A 9 -1.16 -8.66 11.35
N PRO A 10 -0.10 -8.57 10.51
CA PRO A 10 1.00 -7.64 10.70
C PRO A 10 0.53 -6.21 11.00
N ARG A 11 1.14 -5.58 12.01
CA ARG A 11 0.89 -4.18 12.37
C ARG A 11 1.99 -3.29 11.78
N PRO A 12 1.67 -2.03 11.42
CA PRO A 12 2.68 -1.07 10.99
C PRO A 12 3.87 -1.03 11.97
N PRO A 13 5.13 -1.03 11.48
CA PRO A 13 5.53 -0.85 10.08
C PRO A 13 5.61 -2.14 9.25
N ALA A 14 5.26 -3.31 9.80
CA ALA A 14 5.31 -4.57 9.07
C ALA A 14 4.22 -4.62 7.98
N ALA A 15 4.62 -5.02 6.77
CA ALA A 15 3.73 -5.06 5.62
C ALA A 15 2.80 -6.29 5.67
N LEU A 16 1.54 -6.05 5.36
CA LEU A 16 0.51 -7.05 5.07
C LEU A 16 0.53 -7.33 3.56
N THR A 17 0.48 -8.60 3.18
CA THR A 17 0.37 -9.01 1.76
C THR A 17 -1.00 -8.66 1.20
N ALA A 18 -1.10 -8.42 -0.11
CA ALA A 18 -2.35 -8.08 -0.78
C ALA A 18 -3.46 -9.11 -0.52
N SER A 19 -3.15 -10.41 -0.57
CA SER A 19 -4.10 -11.50 -0.32
C SER A 19 -4.74 -11.48 1.07
N ARG A 20 -4.08 -10.83 2.05
CA ARG A 20 -4.50 -10.78 3.45
C ARG A 20 -5.25 -9.49 3.80
N LEU A 21 -5.51 -8.61 2.85
CA LEU A 21 -6.29 -7.39 3.07
C LEU A 21 -7.72 -7.63 3.60
N GLY A 22 -8.24 -8.85 3.45
CA GLY A 22 -9.53 -9.27 4.01
C GLY A 22 -9.53 -9.45 5.54
N GLU A 23 -8.37 -9.70 6.16
CA GLU A 23 -8.28 -10.05 7.59
C GLU A 23 -8.53 -8.87 8.55
N PRO A 24 -7.92 -7.67 8.35
CA PRO A 24 -8.11 -6.55 9.27
C PRO A 24 -9.54 -5.99 9.17
N PRO A 25 -10.19 -5.55 10.27
CA PRO A 25 -11.50 -4.92 10.21
C PRO A 25 -11.46 -3.58 9.46
N ASN A 26 -12.63 -3.09 9.05
CA ASN A 26 -12.73 -1.78 8.39
C ASN A 26 -12.19 -0.68 9.33
N GLY A 27 -11.45 0.29 8.79
CA GLY A 27 -10.78 1.33 9.56
C GLY A 27 -9.47 0.91 10.25
N ALA A 28 -9.12 -0.40 10.21
CA ALA A 28 -7.85 -0.88 10.74
C ALA A 28 -6.67 -0.25 10.01
N ARG A 29 -5.67 0.16 10.79
CA ARG A 29 -4.42 0.71 10.26
C ARG A 29 -3.45 -0.42 9.90
N VAL A 30 -2.98 -0.44 8.67
CA VAL A 30 -2.05 -1.45 8.13
C VAL A 30 -0.96 -0.79 7.29
N THR A 31 0.11 -1.54 7.04
CA THR A 31 1.14 -1.18 6.07
C THR A 31 1.10 -2.22 4.95
N VAL A 32 1.29 -1.82 3.71
CA VAL A 32 1.49 -2.70 2.54
C VAL A 32 2.75 -2.24 1.80
N ALA A 33 3.34 -3.13 1.01
CA ALA A 33 4.41 -2.77 0.09
C ALA A 33 4.18 -3.47 -1.24
N GLY A 34 4.47 -2.78 -2.35
CA GLY A 34 4.27 -3.36 -3.68
C GLY A 34 4.78 -2.45 -4.80
N LEU A 35 4.94 -3.06 -5.97
CA LEU A 35 5.31 -2.38 -7.22
C LEU A 35 4.13 -1.53 -7.68
N VAL A 36 4.42 -0.33 -8.15
CA VAL A 36 3.36 0.53 -8.67
C VAL A 36 3.05 0.17 -10.12
N ILE A 37 1.88 -0.40 -10.35
CA ILE A 37 1.45 -0.85 -11.68
C ILE A 37 0.52 0.16 -12.38
N LEU A 38 -0.21 0.99 -11.61
CA LEU A 38 -1.13 1.97 -12.16
C LEU A 38 -1.24 3.21 -11.29
N ARG A 39 -1.41 4.37 -11.94
CA ARG A 39 -1.79 5.65 -11.31
C ARG A 39 -2.92 6.29 -12.08
N GLN A 40 -3.94 6.73 -11.38
CA GLN A 40 -5.05 7.48 -11.96
C GLN A 40 -5.31 8.75 -11.17
N ARG A 41 -5.50 9.87 -11.86
CA ARG A 41 -5.93 11.13 -11.29
C ARG A 41 -7.11 11.66 -12.09
N PRO A 42 -8.33 11.16 -11.83
CA PRO A 42 -9.51 11.61 -12.56
C PRO A 42 -9.70 13.11 -12.38
N GLY A 43 -9.96 13.85 -13.47
CA GLY A 43 -10.14 15.31 -13.42
C GLY A 43 -11.29 15.76 -12.51
N THR A 44 -12.28 14.88 -12.30
CA THR A 44 -13.48 15.13 -11.47
C THR A 44 -13.28 14.81 -9.98
N ALA A 45 -12.22 14.10 -9.59
CA ALA A 45 -12.07 13.51 -8.26
C ALA A 45 -11.43 14.45 -7.22
N LYS A 46 -11.72 15.77 -7.24
CA LYS A 46 -11.27 16.76 -6.23
C LYS A 46 -9.80 16.65 -5.77
N GLY A 47 -8.89 16.24 -6.67
CA GLY A 47 -7.46 16.10 -6.36
C GLY A 47 -7.05 14.78 -5.68
N VAL A 48 -7.91 13.76 -5.71
CA VAL A 48 -7.59 12.37 -5.32
C VAL A 48 -6.71 11.72 -6.38
N ILE A 49 -5.76 10.91 -5.92
CA ILE A 49 -4.95 10.03 -6.74
C ILE A 49 -5.22 8.59 -6.30
N PHE A 50 -5.46 7.73 -7.28
CA PHE A 50 -5.54 6.28 -7.10
C PHE A 50 -4.21 5.67 -7.53
N ILE A 51 -3.67 4.80 -6.70
CA ILE A 51 -2.46 4.02 -7.00
C ILE A 51 -2.81 2.55 -6.83
N THR A 52 -2.49 1.72 -7.82
CA THR A 52 -2.55 0.27 -7.65
C THR A 52 -1.15 -0.25 -7.42
N LEU A 53 -0.96 -0.91 -6.27
CA LEU A 53 0.26 -1.64 -5.92
C LEU A 53 0.06 -3.13 -6.22
N GLU A 54 1.13 -3.82 -6.59
CA GLU A 54 1.15 -5.26 -6.81
C GLU A 54 2.28 -5.91 -6.01
N ASP A 55 1.95 -7.00 -5.34
CA ASP A 55 2.90 -7.98 -4.81
C ASP A 55 2.58 -9.36 -5.43
N GLU A 56 3.37 -10.40 -5.11
CA GLU A 56 3.17 -11.74 -5.65
C GLU A 56 1.83 -12.39 -5.25
N SER A 57 1.14 -11.83 -4.26
CA SER A 57 -0.13 -12.33 -3.73
C SER A 57 -1.35 -11.61 -4.29
N GLY A 58 -1.16 -10.51 -5.03
CA GLY A 58 -2.23 -9.78 -5.70
C GLY A 58 -2.04 -8.26 -5.68
N VAL A 59 -3.16 -7.53 -5.78
CA VAL A 59 -3.17 -6.07 -5.92
C VAL A 59 -3.75 -5.35 -4.70
N VAL A 60 -3.25 -4.15 -4.44
CA VAL A 60 -3.75 -3.22 -3.41
C VAL A 60 -4.12 -1.89 -4.03
N ASN A 61 -5.39 -1.50 -3.91
CA ASN A 61 -5.87 -0.21 -4.36
C ASN A 61 -5.69 0.84 -3.27
N VAL A 62 -4.81 1.80 -3.49
CA VAL A 62 -4.48 2.87 -2.56
C VAL A 62 -5.14 4.17 -3.01
N ILE A 63 -5.80 4.85 -2.07
CA ILE A 63 -6.38 6.18 -2.27
C ILE A 63 -5.50 7.20 -1.55
N VAL A 64 -5.00 8.18 -2.30
CA VAL A 64 -4.18 9.28 -1.81
C VAL A 64 -4.93 10.59 -1.96
N TRP A 65 -5.34 11.16 -0.84
CA TRP A 65 -6.00 12.47 -0.81
C TRP A 65 -5.01 13.60 -1.08
N ARG A 66 -5.51 14.73 -1.62
CA ARG A 66 -4.71 15.89 -2.04
C ARG A 66 -3.67 16.32 -1.00
N LYS A 67 -4.07 16.47 0.27
CA LYS A 67 -3.19 16.88 1.37
C LYS A 67 -2.00 15.93 1.56
N LEU A 68 -2.23 14.62 1.44
CA LEU A 68 -1.16 13.64 1.55
C LEU A 68 -0.28 13.63 0.31
N TYR A 69 -0.89 13.73 -0.87
CA TYR A 69 -0.14 13.86 -2.12
C TYR A 69 0.82 15.06 -2.08
N GLU A 70 0.38 16.21 -1.58
CA GLU A 70 1.23 17.40 -1.45
C GLU A 70 2.43 17.14 -0.52
N ALA A 71 2.22 16.44 0.59
CA ALA A 71 3.29 16.08 1.54
C ALA A 71 4.27 15.02 0.99
N PHE A 72 3.79 14.08 0.17
CA PHE A 72 4.57 12.93 -0.33
C PHE A 72 4.72 12.94 -1.86
N ARG A 73 4.74 14.14 -2.46
CA ARG A 73 4.60 14.34 -3.92
C ARG A 73 5.58 13.49 -4.74
N ARG A 74 6.86 13.49 -4.36
CA ARG A 74 7.91 12.74 -5.07
C ARG A 74 7.62 11.24 -5.08
N ALA A 75 7.31 10.66 -3.93
CA ALA A 75 7.00 9.24 -3.81
C ALA A 75 5.75 8.86 -4.63
N VAL A 76 4.69 9.65 -4.50
CA VAL A 76 3.42 9.39 -5.20
C VAL A 76 3.56 9.45 -6.72
N ILE A 77 4.34 10.39 -7.26
CA ILE A 77 4.51 10.54 -8.71
C ILE A 77 5.51 9.53 -9.29
N ALA A 78 6.68 9.39 -8.65
CA ALA A 78 7.83 8.75 -9.29
C ALA A 78 8.22 7.39 -8.69
N GLY A 79 7.73 7.03 -7.50
CA GLY A 79 8.12 5.78 -6.86
C GLY A 79 7.72 4.54 -7.66
N ARG A 80 8.64 3.65 -7.94
CA ARG A 80 8.39 2.37 -8.63
C ARG A 80 7.99 1.27 -7.65
N LEU A 81 8.52 1.34 -6.42
CA LEU A 81 8.16 0.46 -5.32
C LEU A 81 7.79 1.33 -4.12
N LEU A 82 6.59 1.14 -3.58
CA LEU A 82 6.07 1.95 -2.48
C LEU A 82 5.76 1.07 -1.28
N ARG A 83 6.07 1.59 -0.08
CA ARG A 83 5.50 1.12 1.17
C ARG A 83 4.48 2.14 1.66
N VAL A 84 3.23 1.74 1.78
CA VAL A 84 2.13 2.61 2.15
C VAL A 84 1.56 2.18 3.49
N THR A 85 1.47 3.11 4.44
CA THR A 85 0.71 2.91 5.67
C THR A 85 -0.58 3.70 5.59
N GLY A 86 -1.69 3.07 5.96
CA GLY A 86 -3.01 3.66 5.80
C GLY A 86 -4.09 2.88 6.54
N ARG A 87 -5.35 3.24 6.28
CA ARG A 87 -6.52 2.58 6.87
C ARG A 87 -7.31 1.81 5.82
N ILE A 88 -7.75 0.61 6.17
CA ILE A 88 -8.65 -0.17 5.34
C ILE A 88 -9.99 0.56 5.22
N GLN A 89 -10.48 0.72 4.00
CA GLN A 89 -11.84 1.14 3.68
C GLN A 89 -12.48 0.08 2.78
N ARG A 90 -13.66 -0.42 3.17
CA ARG A 90 -14.46 -1.36 2.38
C ARG A 90 -15.72 -0.69 1.88
N GLU A 91 -15.93 -0.74 0.58
CA GLU A 91 -17.11 -0.15 -0.08
C GLU A 91 -17.45 -0.98 -1.32
N ASN A 92 -18.73 -1.33 -1.51
CA ASN A 92 -19.22 -2.08 -2.67
C ASN A 92 -18.39 -3.33 -3.01
N ASN A 93 -18.01 -4.10 -1.99
CA ASN A 93 -17.18 -5.31 -2.10
C ASN A 93 -15.73 -5.09 -2.57
N VAL A 94 -15.29 -3.82 -2.67
CA VAL A 94 -13.91 -3.45 -2.98
C VAL A 94 -13.21 -3.01 -1.70
N THR A 95 -11.97 -3.46 -1.52
CA THR A 95 -11.11 -3.02 -0.41
C THR A 95 -10.09 -2.01 -0.91
N HIS A 96 -10.07 -0.83 -0.30
CA HIS A 96 -9.10 0.23 -0.53
C HIS A 96 -8.24 0.45 0.72
N LEU A 97 -7.01 0.93 0.51
CA LEU A 97 -6.17 1.48 1.56
C LEU A 97 -6.15 3.00 1.45
N ILE A 98 -6.73 3.69 2.43
CA ILE A 98 -6.66 5.15 2.52
C ILE A 98 -5.30 5.52 3.09
N ALA A 99 -4.44 6.10 2.27
CA ALA A 99 -3.06 6.37 2.65
C ALA A 99 -2.98 7.42 3.77
N GLU A 100 -2.05 7.22 4.70
CA GLU A 100 -1.65 8.17 5.75
C GLU A 100 -0.14 8.48 5.68
N ARG A 101 0.66 7.56 5.11
CA ARG A 101 2.09 7.72 4.86
C ARG A 101 2.49 6.93 3.60
N VAL A 102 3.33 7.53 2.77
CA VAL A 102 3.87 6.90 1.56
C VAL A 102 5.39 6.99 1.60
N ASP A 103 6.05 5.85 1.69
CA ASP A 103 7.50 5.74 1.59
C ASP A 103 7.89 5.25 0.19
N ASP A 104 8.76 5.99 -0.49
CA ASP A 104 9.42 5.53 -1.71
C ASP A 104 10.59 4.61 -1.33
N ILE A 105 10.40 3.32 -1.58
CA ILE A 105 11.39 2.28 -1.32
C ILE A 105 11.98 1.75 -2.64
N SER A 106 11.83 2.49 -3.75
CA SER A 106 12.44 2.17 -5.04
C SER A 106 13.95 1.94 -5.02
N PRO A 107 14.76 2.57 -4.13
CA PRO A 107 16.18 2.22 -4.01
C PRO A 107 16.44 0.74 -3.69
N MET A 108 15.48 0.02 -3.10
CA MET A 108 15.60 -1.42 -2.87
C MET A 108 15.58 -2.22 -4.19
N LEU A 109 14.95 -1.70 -5.24
CA LEU A 109 15.02 -2.31 -6.57
C LEU A 109 16.40 -2.14 -7.18
N ASP A 110 17.03 -0.98 -6.93
CA ASP A 110 18.35 -0.68 -7.49
C ASP A 110 19.42 -1.61 -6.88
N SER A 111 19.25 -2.02 -5.61
CA SER A 111 20.13 -3.02 -4.99
C SER A 111 20.03 -4.43 -5.60
N LEU A 112 18.94 -4.76 -6.31
CA LEU A 112 18.81 -6.04 -7.00
C LEU A 112 19.67 -6.10 -8.27
N LEU A 113 20.06 -4.94 -8.81
CA LEU A 113 20.91 -4.83 -9.99
C LEU A 113 22.40 -4.88 -9.64
N VAL A 114 22.74 -4.72 -8.36
CA VAL A 114 24.11 -4.87 -7.88
C VAL A 114 24.38 -6.37 -7.73
N PRO A 115 25.38 -6.93 -8.45
CA PRO A 115 25.80 -8.31 -8.24
C PRO A 115 26.07 -8.54 -6.75
N GLN A 116 25.44 -9.57 -6.19
CA GLN A 116 25.76 -10.00 -4.84
C GLN A 116 27.10 -10.72 -4.95
N ASP A 117 28.21 -10.00 -4.81
CA ASP A 117 29.53 -10.61 -4.79
C ASP A 117 29.57 -11.62 -3.62
N SER A 118 29.79 -12.88 -3.99
CA SER A 118 29.88 -14.06 -3.11
C SER A 118 31.03 -14.00 -2.11
#